data_AF-A0A812KFE4-F1
#
_entry.id   AF-A0A812KFE4-F1
#
_cell.length_a   1.000
_cell.length_b   1.000
_cell.length_c   1.000
_cell.angle_alpha   90.00
_cell.angle_beta   90.00
_cell.angle_gamma   90.00
#
_symmetry.space_group_name_H-M   'P 1'
#
loop_
_entity.id
_entity.type
_entity.pdbx_description
1 polymer ?
#
loop_
_entity_poly.entity_id
_entity_poly.type
_entity_poly.pdbx_seq_one_letter_code
_entity_poly.pdbx_strand_id
1 'polypeptide(L)'
;MTALSATIGLVLPKLMPRKYTHWAAVALFVYFGVKLLWEAFQMLRSGSGSGPSEELEEVEQSLKEESAKGKKTWAVAGQALTLTFLAEWGDRSQISTIALAAAKDPLGVTLGGIIGHSCCTSLAVIGGRVLAEHISERMVVSAGGVLFLCFALHGAIVGSD
;
A
#
# COMPACT_ATOMS: atom_id res chain seq x y z
N MET A 1 -14.25 1.13 -9.29
CA MET A 1 -12.86 0.73 -9.62
C MET A 1 -12.66 0.33 -11.06
N THR A 2 -13.42 -0.62 -11.57
CA THR A 2 -13.21 -1.23 -12.90
C THR A 2 -13.38 -0.26 -14.08
N ALA A 3 -14.41 0.59 -14.11
CA ALA A 3 -14.66 1.46 -15.27
C ALA A 3 -13.65 2.63 -15.42
N LEU A 4 -13.33 3.32 -14.32
CA LEU A 4 -12.41 4.46 -14.27
C LEU A 4 -10.94 4.03 -14.42
N SER A 5 -10.61 2.84 -13.91
CA SER A 5 -9.29 2.24 -14.06
C SER A 5 -9.09 1.60 -15.44
N ALA A 6 -10.14 1.07 -16.08
CA ALA A 6 -10.06 0.61 -17.47
C ALA A 6 -9.83 1.77 -18.45
N THR A 7 -10.48 2.92 -18.25
CA THR A 7 -10.25 4.10 -19.11
C THR A 7 -8.88 4.73 -18.87
N ILE A 8 -8.44 4.91 -17.62
CA ILE A 8 -7.09 5.39 -17.32
C ILE A 8 -6.03 4.36 -17.77
N GLY A 9 -6.23 3.07 -17.54
CA GLY A 9 -5.33 2.00 -17.97
C GLY A 9 -5.23 1.84 -19.49
N LEU A 10 -6.22 2.28 -20.26
CA LEU A 10 -6.16 2.33 -21.74
C LEU A 10 -5.53 3.64 -22.27
N VAL A 11 -5.65 4.74 -21.53
CA VAL A 11 -5.19 6.08 -21.94
C VAL A 11 -3.76 6.36 -21.47
N LEU A 12 -3.42 5.98 -20.24
CA LEU A 12 -2.14 6.29 -19.58
C LEU A 12 -0.92 5.63 -20.27
N PRO A 13 -0.97 4.35 -20.69
CA PRO A 13 0.15 3.74 -21.43
C PRO A 13 0.31 4.27 -22.85
N LYS A 14 -0.75 4.90 -23.42
CA LYS A 14 -0.67 5.57 -24.72
C LYS A 14 -0.07 6.97 -24.63
N LEU A 15 -0.11 7.60 -23.45
CA LEU A 15 0.39 8.95 -23.22
C LEU A 15 1.84 8.97 -22.68
N MET A 16 2.24 7.97 -21.88
CA MET A 16 3.57 7.90 -21.27
C MET A 16 4.46 6.81 -21.90
N PRO A 17 5.60 7.16 -22.52
CA PRO A 17 6.51 6.17 -23.06
C PRO A 17 7.17 5.35 -21.95
N ARG A 18 7.26 4.02 -22.18
CA ARG A 18 7.75 3.01 -21.23
C ARG A 18 9.14 3.30 -20.63
N LYS A 19 10.01 3.98 -21.39
CA LYS A 19 11.34 4.40 -20.94
C LYS A 19 11.28 5.43 -19.82
N TYR A 20 10.39 6.42 -19.94
CA TYR A 20 10.24 7.47 -18.92
C TYR A 20 9.59 6.92 -17.66
N THR A 21 8.58 6.06 -17.79
CA THR A 21 7.92 5.45 -16.61
C THR A 21 8.87 4.57 -15.82
N HIS A 22 9.80 3.88 -16.50
CA HIS A 22 10.80 3.03 -15.84
C HIS A 22 11.81 3.85 -15.04
N TRP A 23 12.46 4.84 -15.67
CA TRP A 23 13.41 5.70 -14.97
C TRP A 23 12.76 6.57 -13.91
N ALA A 24 11.52 7.02 -14.11
CA ALA A 24 10.75 7.72 -13.09
C ALA A 24 10.48 6.82 -11.87
N ALA A 25 10.11 5.55 -12.08
CA ALA A 25 9.93 4.60 -10.98
C ALA A 25 11.24 4.37 -10.22
N VAL A 26 12.37 4.15 -10.92
CA VAL A 26 13.70 4.01 -10.29
C VAL A 26 14.05 5.24 -9.46
N ALA A 27 13.89 6.45 -10.00
CA ALA A 27 14.16 7.69 -9.28
C ALA A 27 13.28 7.84 -8.03
N LEU A 28 12.00 7.45 -8.13
CA LEU A 28 11.05 7.46 -7.03
C LEU A 28 11.46 6.45 -5.93
N PHE A 29 11.88 5.24 -6.32
CA PHE A 29 12.37 4.22 -5.39
C PHE A 29 13.64 4.68 -4.67
N VAL A 30 14.58 5.34 -5.36
CA VAL A 30 15.78 5.93 -4.73
C VAL A 30 15.37 7.01 -3.73
N TYR A 31 14.52 7.95 -4.15
CA TYR A 31 14.09 9.06 -3.30
C TYR A 31 13.43 8.56 -2.01
N PHE A 32 12.42 7.68 -2.11
CA PHE A 32 11.75 7.14 -0.94
C PHE A 32 12.66 6.24 -0.12
N GLY A 33 13.54 5.46 -0.75
CA GLY A 33 14.51 4.63 -0.05
C GLY A 33 15.46 5.45 0.83
N VAL A 34 16.06 6.51 0.28
CA VAL A 34 16.93 7.40 1.05
C VAL A 34 16.16 8.17 2.11
N LYS A 35 14.95 8.67 1.79
CA LYS A 35 14.09 9.40 2.74
C LYS A 35 13.75 8.54 3.96
N LEU A 36 13.34 7.30 3.74
CA LEU A 36 12.99 6.37 4.83
C LEU A 36 14.22 5.99 5.67
N LEU A 37 15.39 5.78 5.06
CA LEU A 37 16.61 5.52 5.82
C LEU A 37 17.06 6.73 6.65
N TRP A 38 16.88 7.95 6.13
CA TRP A 38 17.15 9.17 6.88
C TRP A 38 16.23 9.30 8.09
N GLU A 39 14.94 9.03 7.90
CA GLU A 39 13.92 9.02 8.95
C GLU A 39 14.23 7.96 10.03
N ALA A 40 14.58 6.74 9.62
CA ALA A 40 15.03 5.69 10.54
C ALA A 40 16.30 6.09 11.32
N PHE A 41 17.26 6.76 10.67
CA PHE A 41 18.46 7.26 11.33
C PHE A 41 18.14 8.39 12.33
N GLN A 42 17.19 9.25 12.01
CA GLN A 42 16.74 10.31 12.91
C GLN A 42 16.02 9.72 14.15
N MET A 43 15.17 8.71 13.96
CA MET A 43 14.55 7.95 15.04
C MET A 43 15.61 7.29 15.94
N LEU A 44 16.65 6.69 15.34
CA LEU A 44 17.80 6.12 16.07
C LEU A 44 18.50 7.15 16.95
N ARG A 45 18.72 8.36 16.43
CA ARG A 45 19.40 9.44 17.16
C ARG A 45 18.55 10.06 18.26
N SER A 46 17.24 10.16 18.05
CA SER A 46 16.29 10.73 19.02
C SER A 46 15.88 9.74 20.11
N GLY A 47 16.22 8.44 19.97
CA GLY A 47 15.78 7.39 20.89
C GLY A 47 14.30 7.03 20.76
N SER A 48 13.57 7.61 19.80
CA SER A 48 12.13 7.40 19.54
C SER A 48 11.92 6.22 18.57
N GLY A 49 10.75 5.57 18.65
CA GLY A 49 10.37 4.46 17.76
C GLY A 49 11.05 3.13 18.09
N SER A 50 11.53 2.97 19.34
CA SER A 50 12.08 1.69 19.84
C SER A 50 11.00 0.73 20.32
N GLY A 51 9.83 1.24 20.72
CA GLY A 51 8.69 0.44 21.16
C GLY A 51 7.76 0.08 19.98
N PRO A 52 7.25 -1.15 19.91
CA PRO A 52 6.18 -1.51 18.97
C PRO A 52 4.86 -0.74 19.19
N SER A 53 4.59 -0.31 20.43
CA SER A 53 3.27 0.21 20.80
C SER A 53 3.07 1.72 20.73
N GLU A 54 4.11 2.56 20.62
CA GLU A 54 3.95 4.03 20.70
C GLU A 54 2.95 4.57 19.65
N GLU A 55 3.17 4.25 18.37
CA GLU A 55 2.29 4.65 17.27
C GLU A 55 0.90 3.98 17.34
N LEU A 56 0.85 2.72 17.79
CA LEU A 56 -0.41 1.99 17.91
C LEU A 56 -1.29 2.58 19.03
N GLU A 57 -0.69 2.97 20.15
CA GLU A 57 -1.34 3.63 21.28
C GLU A 57 -1.82 5.03 20.89
N GLU A 58 -1.01 5.82 20.17
CA GLU A 58 -1.41 7.13 19.65
C GLU A 58 -2.60 7.01 18.68
N VAL A 59 -2.57 6.04 17.75
CA VAL A 59 -3.67 5.78 16.84
C VAL A 59 -4.91 5.29 17.61
N GLU A 60 -4.78 4.37 18.57
CA GLU A 60 -5.90 3.90 19.37
C GLU A 60 -6.53 5.04 20.19
N GLN A 61 -5.71 5.94 20.74
CA GLN A 61 -6.17 7.10 21.48
C GLN A 61 -6.89 8.11 20.58
N SER A 62 -6.34 8.43 19.41
CA SER A 62 -7.01 9.31 18.43
C SER A 62 -8.34 8.73 17.94
N LEU A 63 -8.43 7.41 17.73
CA LEU A 63 -9.68 6.72 17.39
C LEU A 63 -10.71 6.76 18.53
N LYS A 64 -10.28 6.59 19.79
CA LYS A 64 -11.15 6.71 20.97
C LYS A 64 -11.71 8.14 21.09
N GLU A 65 -10.89 9.16 20.87
CA GLU A 65 -11.34 10.56 20.86
C GLU A 65 -12.30 10.87 19.71
N GLU A 66 -12.00 10.39 18.50
CA GLU A 66 -12.88 10.51 17.33
C GLU A 66 -14.24 9.84 17.57
N SER A 67 -14.23 8.64 18.17
CA SER A 67 -15.44 7.90 18.52
C SER A 67 -16.23 8.60 19.64
N ALA A 68 -15.56 9.16 20.65
CA ALA A 68 -16.18 9.92 21.74
C ALA A 68 -16.82 11.23 21.25
N LYS A 69 -16.25 11.86 20.21
CA LYS A 69 -16.84 13.02 19.51
C LYS A 69 -18.05 12.65 18.65
N GLY A 70 -18.50 11.39 18.66
CA GLY A 70 -19.72 10.96 17.99
C GLY A 70 -19.60 10.94 16.46
N LYS A 71 -18.38 10.87 15.91
CA LYS A 71 -18.21 10.62 14.47
C LYS A 71 -18.91 9.31 14.14
N LYS A 72 -19.90 9.38 13.25
CA LYS A 72 -20.70 8.21 12.85
C LYS A 72 -19.76 7.11 12.35
N THR A 73 -19.99 5.86 12.72
CA THR A 73 -19.29 4.66 12.19
C THR A 73 -19.09 4.70 10.67
N TRP A 74 -20.02 5.32 9.94
CA TRP A 74 -19.95 5.55 8.50
C TRP A 74 -18.78 6.43 8.03
N ALA A 75 -18.31 7.38 8.84
CA ALA A 75 -17.16 8.21 8.54
C ALA A 75 -15.85 7.39 8.58
N VAL A 76 -15.68 6.57 9.62
CA VAL A 76 -14.54 5.66 9.75
C VAL A 76 -14.58 4.60 8.64
N ALA A 77 -15.75 4.03 8.37
CA ALA A 77 -15.93 3.09 7.26
C ALA A 77 -15.63 3.74 5.90
N GLY A 78 -16.06 4.99 5.68
CA GLY A 78 -15.76 5.74 4.46
C GLY A 78 -14.28 6.04 4.28
N GLN A 79 -13.59 6.37 5.38
CA GLN A 79 -12.15 6.66 5.36
C GLN A 79 -11.33 5.39 5.10
N ALA A 80 -11.62 4.29 5.78
CA ALA A 80 -11.01 2.99 5.53
C ALA A 80 -11.27 2.50 4.10
N LEU A 81 -12.52 2.61 3.64
CA LEU A 81 -12.89 2.25 2.27
C LEU A 81 -12.12 3.10 1.25
N THR A 82 -11.98 4.40 1.49
CA THR A 82 -11.22 5.30 0.59
C THR A 82 -9.74 4.96 0.57
N LEU A 83 -9.13 4.71 1.74
CA LEU A 83 -7.72 4.32 1.85
C LEU A 83 -7.45 2.98 1.16
N THR A 84 -8.24 1.95 1.44
CA THR A 84 -8.10 0.63 0.80
C THR A 84 -8.36 0.73 -0.71
N PHE A 85 -9.38 1.48 -1.11
CA PHE A 85 -9.68 1.71 -2.52
C PHE A 85 -8.50 2.39 -3.23
N LEU A 86 -7.98 3.51 -2.71
CA LEU A 86 -6.81 4.16 -3.32
C LEU A 86 -5.55 3.28 -3.31
N ALA A 87 -5.33 2.50 -2.25
CA ALA A 87 -4.17 1.60 -2.15
C ALA A 87 -4.24 0.46 -3.19
N GLU A 88 -5.42 -0.09 -3.44
CA GLU A 88 -5.66 -1.16 -4.42
C GLU A 88 -5.93 -0.60 -5.84
N TRP A 89 -5.87 0.72 -6.02
CA TRP A 89 -6.15 1.33 -7.31
C TRP A 89 -5.06 0.98 -8.32
N GLY A 90 -5.44 0.22 -9.35
CA GLY A 90 -4.56 -0.08 -10.48
C GLY A 90 -3.53 -1.17 -10.20
N ASP A 91 -3.72 -1.97 -9.16
CA ASP A 91 -2.87 -3.13 -8.90
C ASP A 91 -3.03 -4.23 -9.98
N ARG A 92 -2.00 -5.07 -10.12
CA ARG A 92 -1.97 -6.19 -11.06
C ARG A 92 -3.10 -7.17 -10.83
N SER A 93 -3.55 -7.34 -9.58
CA SER A 93 -4.73 -8.16 -9.25
C SER A 93 -5.99 -7.68 -9.98
N GLN A 94 -6.14 -6.37 -10.19
CA GLN A 94 -7.27 -5.78 -10.92
C GLN A 94 -7.23 -6.13 -12.41
N ILE A 95 -6.07 -6.03 -13.06
CA ILE A 95 -5.91 -6.41 -14.49
C ILE A 95 -6.13 -7.91 -14.66
N SER A 96 -5.59 -8.73 -13.74
CA SER A 96 -5.79 -10.18 -13.75
C SER A 96 -7.27 -10.56 -13.60
N THR A 97 -8.00 -9.87 -12.73
CA THR A 97 -9.43 -10.11 -12.52
C THR A 97 -10.26 -9.74 -13.75
N ILE A 98 -9.93 -8.63 -14.42
CA ILE A 98 -10.58 -8.22 -15.69
C ILE A 98 -10.31 -9.25 -16.79
N ALA A 99 -9.06 -9.67 -16.95
CA ALA A 99 -8.69 -10.68 -17.95
C ALA A 99 -9.40 -12.01 -17.70
N LEU A 100 -9.50 -12.43 -16.43
CA LEU A 100 -10.17 -13.67 -16.06
C LEU A 100 -11.69 -13.59 -16.25
N ALA A 101 -12.32 -12.45 -15.89
CA ALA A 101 -13.75 -12.22 -16.12
C ALA A 101 -14.10 -12.11 -17.61
N ALA A 102 -13.17 -11.66 -18.46
CA ALA A 102 -13.34 -11.66 -19.91
C ALA A 102 -13.22 -13.07 -20.53
N ALA A 103 -12.44 -13.97 -19.90
CA ALA A 103 -12.18 -15.32 -20.40
C ALA A 103 -13.09 -16.41 -19.80
N LYS A 104 -13.77 -16.14 -18.68
CA LYS A 104 -14.60 -17.08 -17.91
C LYS A 104 -15.94 -16.45 -17.52
N ASP A 105 -16.76 -17.18 -16.78
CA ASP A 105 -18.05 -16.67 -16.28
C ASP A 105 -17.84 -15.45 -15.35
N PRO A 106 -18.36 -14.25 -15.71
CA PRO A 106 -18.12 -13.04 -14.93
C PRO A 106 -18.69 -13.10 -13.52
N LEU A 107 -19.81 -13.80 -13.31
CA LEU A 107 -20.46 -13.90 -11.99
C LEU A 107 -19.62 -14.75 -11.04
N GLY A 108 -19.13 -15.90 -11.49
CA GLY A 108 -18.24 -16.77 -10.73
C GLY A 108 -16.91 -16.08 -10.38
N VAL A 109 -16.32 -15.34 -11.32
CA VAL A 109 -15.08 -14.57 -11.06
C VAL A 109 -15.33 -13.45 -10.05
N THR A 110 -16.47 -12.76 -10.14
CA THR A 110 -16.82 -11.68 -9.19
C THR A 110 -17.02 -12.23 -7.77
N LEU A 111 -17.77 -13.32 -7.63
CA LEU A 111 -18.00 -13.95 -6.32
C LEU A 111 -16.70 -14.49 -5.71
N GLY A 112 -15.89 -15.20 -6.50
CA GLY A 112 -14.59 -15.70 -6.05
C GLY A 112 -13.63 -14.58 -5.67
N GLY A 113 -13.60 -13.49 -6.45
CA GLY A 113 -12.82 -12.29 -6.16
C GLY A 113 -13.24 -11.62 -4.85
N ILE A 114 -14.54 -11.46 -4.60
CA ILE A 114 -15.05 -10.89 -3.34
C ILE A 114 -14.61 -11.74 -2.15
N ILE A 115 -14.76 -13.06 -2.23
CA ILE A 115 -14.39 -13.97 -1.13
C ILE A 115 -12.88 -13.95 -0.90
N GLY A 116 -12.09 -14.07 -1.96
CA GLY A 116 -10.63 -14.08 -1.89
C GLY A 116 -10.08 -12.76 -1.34
N HIS A 117 -10.59 -11.64 -1.82
CA HIS A 117 -10.17 -10.31 -1.37
C HIS A 117 -10.62 -10.06 0.09
N SER A 118 -11.85 -10.46 0.46
CA SER A 118 -12.31 -10.38 1.86
C SER A 118 -11.41 -11.17 2.80
N CYS A 119 -10.98 -12.38 2.40
CA CYS A 119 -10.06 -13.22 3.17
C CYS A 119 -8.67 -12.57 3.29
N CYS A 120 -8.11 -12.11 2.16
CA CYS A 120 -6.80 -11.45 2.13
C CYS A 120 -6.79 -10.20 3.03
N THR A 121 -7.79 -9.33 2.90
CA THR A 121 -7.89 -8.12 3.71
C THR A 121 -8.08 -8.44 5.19
N SER A 122 -8.88 -9.45 5.54
CA SER A 122 -9.05 -9.86 6.94
C SER A 122 -7.73 -10.34 7.54
N LEU A 123 -6.97 -11.15 6.80
CA LEU A 123 -5.63 -11.59 7.22
C LEU A 123 -4.64 -10.44 7.31
N ALA A 124 -4.67 -9.49 6.38
CA ALA A 124 -3.82 -8.31 6.41
C ALA A 124 -4.12 -7.41 7.62
N VAL A 125 -5.38 -7.23 7.99
CA VAL A 125 -5.78 -6.44 9.16
C VAL A 125 -5.38 -7.13 10.47
N ILE A 126 -5.68 -8.42 10.62
CA ILE A 126 -5.33 -9.18 11.83
C ILE A 126 -3.80 -9.29 11.95
N GLY A 127 -3.14 -9.69 10.86
CA GLY A 127 -1.69 -9.81 10.79
C GLY A 127 -1.01 -8.47 11.03
N GLY A 128 -1.50 -7.39 10.43
CA GLY A 128 -0.97 -6.03 10.62
C GLY A 128 -1.06 -5.57 12.07
N ARG A 129 -2.18 -5.85 12.77
CA ARG A 129 -2.31 -5.56 14.20
C ARG A 129 -1.28 -6.34 15.04
N VAL A 130 -1.16 -7.64 14.82
CA VAL A 130 -0.20 -8.49 15.56
C VAL A 130 1.24 -8.04 15.28
N LEU A 131 1.52 -7.66 14.04
CA LEU A 131 2.82 -7.16 13.62
C LEU A 131 3.16 -5.84 14.30
N ALA A 132 2.20 -4.90 14.35
CA ALA A 132 2.36 -3.62 15.03
C ALA A 132 2.65 -3.79 16.53
N GLU A 133 2.06 -4.80 17.18
CA GLU A 133 2.32 -5.08 18.62
C GLU A 133 3.73 -5.65 18.88
N HIS A 134 4.42 -6.20 17.87
CA HIS A 134 5.70 -6.92 18.06
C HIS A 134 6.90 -6.32 17.32
N ILE A 135 6.66 -5.49 16.31
CA ILE A 135 7.71 -4.89 15.48
C ILE A 135 7.79 -3.39 15.78
N SER A 136 9.00 -2.91 16.08
CA SER A 136 9.23 -1.48 16.26
C SER A 136 9.12 -0.73 14.94
N GLU A 137 8.59 0.49 15.01
CA GLU A 137 8.44 1.39 13.87
C GLU A 137 9.78 1.62 13.15
N ARG A 138 10.87 1.79 13.91
CA ARG A 138 12.21 1.93 13.35
C ARG A 138 12.60 0.76 12.46
N MET A 139 12.23 -0.46 12.84
CA MET A 139 12.51 -1.64 12.01
C MET A 139 11.69 -1.61 10.73
N VAL A 140 10.41 -1.22 10.78
CA VAL A 140 9.54 -1.11 9.59
C VAL A 140 10.09 -0.06 8.63
N VAL A 141 10.41 1.14 9.12
CA VAL A 141 10.90 2.26 8.31
C VAL A 141 12.28 1.93 7.72
N SER A 142 13.19 1.36 8.52
CA SER A 142 14.50 0.94 8.03
C SER A 142 14.41 -0.18 7.00
N ALA A 143 13.59 -1.21 7.25
CA ALA A 143 13.39 -2.31 6.31
C ALA A 143 12.76 -1.83 5.01
N GLY A 144 11.76 -0.93 5.10
CA GLY A 144 11.16 -0.25 3.95
C GLY A 144 12.22 0.49 3.14
N GLY A 145 13.01 1.35 3.78
CA GLY A 145 14.07 2.11 3.11
C GLY A 145 15.07 1.23 2.36
N VAL A 146 15.56 0.15 2.99
CA VAL A 146 16.45 -0.84 2.33
C VAL A 146 15.75 -1.49 1.14
N LEU A 147 14.51 -1.91 1.30
CA LEU A 147 13.75 -2.61 0.26
C LEU A 147 13.48 -1.71 -0.95
N PHE A 148 13.14 -0.42 -0.72
CA PHE A 148 13.01 0.58 -1.78
C PHE A 148 14.32 0.76 -2.56
N LEU A 149 15.48 0.80 -1.90
CA LEU A 149 16.78 0.88 -2.57
C LEU A 149 17.11 -0.40 -3.35
N CYS A 150 16.80 -1.57 -2.80
CA CYS A 150 16.96 -2.84 -3.53
C CYS A 150 16.13 -2.87 -4.81
N PHE A 151 14.88 -2.39 -4.77
CA PHE A 151 14.03 -2.29 -5.95
C PHE A 151 14.51 -1.23 -6.95
N ALA A 152 15.03 -0.10 -6.48
CA ALA A 152 15.68 0.88 -7.35
C ALA A 152 16.86 0.26 -8.09
N LEU A 153 17.72 -0.46 -7.37
CA LEU A 153 18.93 -1.07 -7.91
C LEU A 153 18.58 -2.19 -8.90
N HIS A 154 17.65 -3.07 -8.53
CA HIS A 154 17.12 -4.10 -9.43
C HIS A 154 16.48 -3.48 -10.68
N GLY A 155 15.66 -2.44 -10.52
CA GLY A 155 15.04 -1.73 -11.63
C GLY A 155 16.06 -1.06 -12.56
N ALA A 156 17.10 -0.45 -12.00
CA ALA A 156 18.17 0.18 -12.77
C ALA A 156 18.99 -0.83 -13.58
N ILE A 157 19.26 -2.01 -13.02
CA ILE A 157 20.02 -3.07 -13.70
C ILE A 157 19.18 -3.76 -14.77
N VAL A 158 17.94 -4.13 -14.45
CA VAL A 158 17.10 -4.97 -15.32
C VAL A 158 16.39 -4.16 -16.42
N GLY A 159 16.08 -2.89 -16.21
CA GLY A 159 15.42 -2.08 -17.23
C GLY A 159 16.36 -1.26 -18.12
N SER A 160 17.62 -1.69 -18.26
CA SER A 160 18.56 -1.12 -19.22
C SER A 160 18.34 -1.63 -20.67
N ASP A 161 17.33 -2.48 -20.92
CA ASP A 161 16.93 -3.00 -22.24
C ASP A 161 15.56 -2.45 -22.70
#